data_AF-A0A2S3WH61-F1
#
_entry.id   AF-A0A2S3WH61-F1
#
_cell.length_a   1.000
_cell.length_b   1.000
_cell.length_c   1.000
_cell.angle_alpha   90.00
_cell.angle_beta   90.00
_cell.angle_gamma   90.00
#
_symmetry.space_group_name_H-M   'P 1'
#
loop_
_entity.id
_entity.type
_entity.pdbx_description
1 polymer ?
#
loop_
_entity_poly.entity_id
_entity_poly.type
_entity_poly.pdbx_seq_one_letter_code
_entity_poly.pdbx_strand_id
1 'polypeptide(L)'
;MKKLVIVFFATALALLLIAPVVNTVIAISTPQTTFKYWRKNLYNLDFAPQALAKQLYPLGISTDPEKVVVGNQGWLYLGDSYAKSITTKRAGYNPADEAALQGIADNIASWNTWFSEHGVKAFRVVIGTDKDSVYPEHLPAWAAHATPSAMDVLVSKSNPDLVIYPKAALIAANSRFPTALYYKTDTHWNVIGGSIAFNGLVASMAAAAPALS
;
A
#
# COMPACT_ATOMS: atom_id res chain seq x y z
N MET A 1 -35.55 -39.22 -12.13
CA MET A 1 -35.17 -38.92 -10.73
C MET A 1 -33.92 -39.67 -10.28
N LYS A 2 -33.87 -41.02 -10.28
CA LYS A 2 -32.69 -41.80 -9.81
C LYS A 2 -31.36 -41.45 -10.49
N LYS A 3 -31.34 -41.26 -11.82
CA LYS A 3 -30.12 -40.87 -12.56
C LYS A 3 -29.58 -39.50 -12.14
N LEU A 4 -30.46 -38.51 -11.95
CA LEU A 4 -30.06 -37.16 -11.52
C LEU A 4 -29.49 -37.17 -10.10
N VAL A 5 -30.05 -38.00 -9.21
CA VAL A 5 -29.54 -38.19 -7.85
C VAL A 5 -28.14 -38.81 -7.86
N ILE A 6 -27.90 -39.83 -8.70
CA ILE A 6 -26.57 -40.46 -8.84
C ILE A 6 -25.56 -39.44 -9.37
N VAL A 7 -25.91 -38.68 -10.41
CA VAL A 7 -25.04 -37.64 -10.97
C VAL A 7 -24.72 -36.59 -9.92
N PHE A 8 -25.70 -36.14 -9.13
CA PHE A 8 -25.47 -35.18 -8.04
C PHE A 8 -24.46 -35.71 -7.02
N PHE A 9 -24.64 -36.92 -6.50
CA PHE A 9 -23.73 -37.49 -5.51
C PHE A 9 -22.34 -37.76 -6.07
N ALA A 10 -22.23 -38.25 -7.30
CA ALA A 10 -20.95 -38.45 -7.96
C ALA A 10 -20.18 -37.13 -8.12
N THR A 11 -20.87 -36.06 -8.56
CA THR A 11 -20.28 -34.73 -8.69
C THR A 11 -19.88 -34.15 -7.33
N ALA A 12 -20.72 -34.28 -6.30
CA ALA A 12 -20.40 -33.81 -4.96
C ALA A 12 -19.17 -34.53 -4.38
N LEU A 13 -19.08 -35.87 -4.55
CA LEU A 13 -17.91 -36.63 -4.13
C LEU A 13 -16.65 -36.19 -4.89
N ALA A 14 -16.75 -36.01 -6.21
CA ALA A 14 -15.62 -35.56 -7.02
C ALA A 14 -15.12 -34.19 -6.56
N LEU A 15 -16.01 -33.24 -6.26
CA LEU A 15 -15.66 -31.92 -5.75
C LEU A 15 -15.00 -31.99 -4.36
N LEU A 16 -15.51 -32.85 -3.46
CA LEU A 16 -14.93 -33.05 -2.13
C LEU A 16 -13.53 -33.66 -2.17
N LEU A 17 -13.16 -34.38 -3.23
CA LEU A 17 -11.83 -34.96 -3.39
C LEU A 17 -10.78 -33.97 -3.91
N ILE A 18 -11.18 -32.82 -4.46
CA ILE A 18 -10.23 -31.85 -5.05
C ILE A 18 -9.22 -31.36 -4.02
N ALA A 19 -9.68 -30.84 -2.87
CA ALA A 19 -8.77 -30.31 -1.85
C ALA A 19 -7.83 -31.38 -1.28
N PRO A 20 -8.31 -32.58 -0.89
CA PRO A 20 -7.44 -33.70 -0.49
C PRO A 20 -6.38 -34.06 -1.53
N VAL A 21 -6.76 -34.17 -2.81
CA VAL A 21 -5.83 -34.53 -3.90
C VAL A 21 -4.78 -33.42 -4.09
N VAL A 22 -5.18 -32.16 -4.12
CA VAL A 22 -4.22 -31.05 -4.27
C VAL A 22 -3.28 -30.96 -3.08
N ASN A 23 -3.80 -31.04 -1.85
CA ASN A 23 -2.98 -30.94 -0.64
C ASN A 23 -2.04 -32.13 -0.47
N THR A 24 -2.46 -33.34 -0.88
CA THR A 24 -1.57 -34.51 -0.90
C THR A 24 -0.45 -34.35 -1.94
N VAL A 25 -0.74 -33.83 -3.13
CA VAL A 25 0.26 -33.53 -4.17
C VAL A 25 1.25 -32.46 -3.69
N ILE A 26 0.79 -31.38 -3.05
CA ILE A 26 1.66 -30.33 -2.50
C ILE A 26 2.61 -30.90 -1.43
N ALA A 27 2.09 -31.76 -0.55
CA ALA A 27 2.84 -32.39 0.53
C ALA A 27 3.86 -33.45 0.06
N ILE A 28 3.87 -33.86 -1.22
CA ILE A 28 4.89 -34.78 -1.76
C ILE A 28 6.30 -34.21 -1.57
N SER A 29 6.44 -32.89 -1.66
CA SER A 29 7.72 -32.18 -1.51
C SER A 29 8.23 -32.10 -0.06
N THR A 30 7.36 -32.33 0.93
CA THR A 30 7.69 -32.28 2.37
C THR A 30 6.91 -33.39 3.08
N PRO A 31 7.48 -34.61 3.23
CA PRO A 31 6.76 -35.75 3.78
C PRO A 31 6.23 -35.46 5.20
N GLN A 32 4.92 -35.53 5.38
CA GLN A 32 4.25 -35.33 6.67
C GLN A 32 3.62 -36.64 7.12
N THR A 33 4.06 -37.16 8.26
CA THR A 33 3.62 -38.48 8.76
C THR A 33 2.60 -38.37 9.90
N THR A 34 2.36 -37.17 10.43
CA THR A 34 1.51 -37.01 11.62
C THR A 34 0.03 -36.86 11.27
N PHE A 35 -0.83 -37.61 11.95
CA PHE A 35 -2.29 -37.46 11.84
C PHE A 35 -2.76 -36.02 12.11
N LYS A 36 -2.12 -35.34 13.07
CA LYS A 36 -2.40 -33.94 13.42
C LYS A 36 -2.22 -32.99 12.23
N TYR A 37 -1.18 -33.20 11.41
CA TYR A 37 -0.96 -32.42 10.20
C TYR A 37 -2.09 -32.63 9.19
N TRP A 38 -2.40 -33.89 8.86
CA TRP A 38 -3.40 -34.22 7.85
C TRP A 38 -4.80 -33.76 8.26
N ARG A 39 -5.16 -33.90 9.54
CA ARG A 39 -6.43 -33.36 10.06
C ARG A 39 -6.57 -31.85 9.84
N LYS A 40 -5.47 -31.08 9.91
CA LYS A 40 -5.48 -29.63 9.72
C LYS A 40 -5.43 -29.23 8.24
N ASN A 41 -4.69 -29.96 7.41
CA ASN A 41 -4.33 -29.51 6.06
C ASN A 41 -5.05 -30.23 4.92
N LEU A 42 -5.63 -31.42 5.12
CA LEU A 42 -6.19 -32.23 4.03
C LEU A 42 -7.29 -31.49 3.23
N TYR A 43 -8.11 -30.70 3.91
CA TYR A 43 -9.16 -29.88 3.30
C TYR A 43 -8.84 -28.38 3.31
N ASN A 44 -7.56 -28.01 3.45
CA ASN A 44 -7.16 -26.61 3.32
C ASN A 44 -7.42 -26.13 1.89
N LEU A 45 -7.99 -24.93 1.74
CA LEU A 45 -8.31 -24.32 0.45
C LEU A 45 -7.35 -23.18 0.07
N ASP A 46 -6.26 -22.95 0.80
CA ASP A 46 -5.32 -21.84 0.56
C ASP A 46 -4.75 -21.81 -0.88
N PHE A 47 -4.68 -22.96 -1.55
CA PHE A 47 -4.28 -23.05 -2.96
C PHE A 47 -5.28 -22.38 -3.92
N ALA A 48 -6.57 -22.38 -3.57
CA ALA A 48 -7.63 -21.92 -4.46
C ALA A 48 -7.65 -20.40 -4.63
N PRO A 49 -7.59 -19.56 -3.55
CA PRO A 49 -7.43 -18.13 -3.70
C PRO A 49 -6.16 -17.74 -4.45
N GLN A 50 -5.04 -18.46 -4.24
CA GLN A 50 -3.78 -18.20 -4.94
C GLN A 50 -3.90 -18.47 -6.45
N ALA A 51 -4.48 -19.62 -6.82
CA ALA A 51 -4.72 -19.97 -8.21
C ALA A 51 -5.67 -18.97 -8.87
N LEU A 52 -6.75 -18.60 -8.19
CA LEU A 52 -7.71 -17.60 -8.66
C LEU A 52 -7.04 -16.23 -8.84
N ALA A 53 -6.29 -15.76 -7.85
CA ALA A 53 -5.56 -14.50 -7.90
C ALA A 53 -4.58 -14.47 -9.08
N LYS A 54 -3.87 -15.56 -9.36
CA LYS A 54 -2.95 -15.66 -10.50
C LYS A 54 -3.66 -15.49 -11.85
N GLN A 55 -4.90 -15.97 -11.98
CA GLN A 55 -5.70 -15.81 -13.20
C GLN A 55 -6.32 -14.41 -13.32
N LEU A 56 -6.74 -13.83 -12.20
CA LEU A 56 -7.42 -12.54 -12.15
C LEU A 56 -6.47 -11.33 -12.16
N TYR A 57 -5.25 -11.49 -11.64
CA TYR A 57 -4.26 -10.43 -11.54
C TYR A 57 -3.88 -9.78 -12.90
N PRO A 58 -3.61 -10.55 -13.97
CA PRO A 58 -3.38 -9.95 -15.30
C PRO A 58 -4.58 -9.19 -15.86
N LEU A 59 -5.79 -9.47 -15.35
CA LEU A 59 -7.04 -8.80 -15.74
C LEU A 59 -7.32 -7.55 -14.89
N GLY A 60 -6.45 -7.19 -13.95
CA GLY A 60 -6.66 -6.06 -13.05
C GLY A 60 -7.67 -6.34 -11.93
N ILE A 61 -7.98 -7.61 -11.65
CA ILE A 61 -8.97 -8.00 -10.66
C ILE A 61 -8.27 -8.53 -9.40
N SER A 62 -8.54 -7.89 -8.26
CA SER A 62 -8.09 -8.34 -6.95
C SER A 62 -9.06 -9.36 -6.36
N THR A 63 -8.53 -10.41 -5.74
CA THR A 63 -9.31 -11.34 -4.91
C THR A 63 -9.58 -10.80 -3.50
N ASP A 64 -8.91 -9.71 -3.10
CA ASP A 64 -9.11 -9.00 -1.83
C ASP A 64 -9.05 -7.47 -2.07
N PRO A 65 -10.06 -6.90 -2.76
CA PRO A 65 -10.05 -5.50 -3.20
C PRO A 65 -10.05 -4.49 -2.06
N GLU A 66 -10.53 -4.90 -0.88
CA GLU A 66 -10.48 -4.09 0.34
C GLU A 66 -9.04 -3.88 0.82
N LYS A 67 -8.13 -4.82 0.57
CA LYS A 67 -6.72 -4.67 0.94
C LYS A 67 -5.82 -4.22 -0.20
N VAL A 68 -6.09 -4.71 -1.41
CA VAL A 68 -5.21 -4.48 -2.56
C VAL A 68 -6.02 -4.16 -3.80
N VAL A 69 -5.75 -3.02 -4.42
CA VAL A 69 -6.23 -2.67 -5.75
C VAL A 69 -5.16 -3.05 -6.78
N VAL A 70 -5.55 -3.80 -7.80
CA VAL A 70 -4.68 -4.12 -8.93
C VAL A 70 -4.77 -2.99 -9.95
N GLY A 71 -3.65 -2.32 -10.17
CA GLY A 71 -3.48 -1.29 -11.19
C GLY A 71 -3.00 -1.85 -12.53
N ASN A 72 -2.78 -0.94 -13.46
CA ASN A 72 -2.32 -1.25 -14.80
C ASN A 72 -0.91 -1.82 -14.76
N GLN A 73 -0.58 -2.64 -15.76
CA GLN A 73 0.73 -3.24 -15.93
C GLN A 73 1.21 -4.06 -14.71
N GLY A 74 0.33 -4.48 -13.79
CA GLY A 74 0.69 -5.27 -12.61
C GLY A 74 1.14 -4.45 -11.40
N TRP A 75 0.90 -3.15 -11.37
CA TRP A 75 1.08 -2.37 -10.14
C TRP A 75 0.03 -2.76 -9.09
N LEU A 76 0.42 -2.78 -7.81
CA LEU A 76 -0.50 -3.01 -6.70
C LEU A 76 -0.59 -1.77 -5.82
N TYR A 77 -1.79 -1.43 -5.37
CA TYR A 77 -2.04 -0.29 -4.48
C TYR A 77 -2.81 -0.73 -3.24
N LEU A 78 -2.73 0.06 -2.17
CA LEU A 78 -3.51 -0.18 -0.97
C LEU A 78 -5.01 0.00 -1.25
N GLY A 79 -5.81 -0.92 -0.74
CA GLY A 79 -7.28 -0.79 -0.71
C GLY A 79 -7.78 -0.01 0.50
N ASP A 80 -9.09 0.03 0.67
CA ASP A 80 -9.76 0.87 1.67
C ASP A 80 -9.67 0.37 3.12
N SER A 81 -9.20 -0.86 3.35
CA SER A 81 -8.84 -1.36 4.70
C SER A 81 -7.76 -0.52 5.38
N TYR A 82 -7.03 0.31 4.62
CA TYR A 82 -5.97 1.19 5.12
C TYR A 82 -6.46 2.63 5.12
N ALA A 83 -7.19 3.02 6.16
CA ALA A 83 -7.73 4.38 6.34
C ALA A 83 -8.54 4.90 5.13
N LYS A 84 -9.26 4.00 4.44
CA LYS A 84 -10.04 4.35 3.24
C LYS A 84 -9.17 5.02 2.16
N SER A 85 -7.94 4.52 1.94
CA SER A 85 -6.92 5.11 1.07
C SER A 85 -7.41 5.47 -0.33
N ILE A 86 -8.29 4.66 -0.93
CA ILE A 86 -8.82 4.90 -2.27
C ILE A 86 -10.03 5.83 -2.19
N THR A 87 -11.00 5.52 -1.32
CA THR A 87 -12.23 6.31 -1.20
C THR A 87 -11.95 7.76 -0.82
N THR A 88 -11.06 8.01 0.14
CA THR A 88 -10.72 9.37 0.59
C THR A 88 -9.97 10.17 -0.47
N LYS A 89 -9.01 9.55 -1.18
CA LYS A 89 -8.25 10.23 -2.24
C LYS A 89 -9.09 10.51 -3.49
N ARG A 90 -10.06 9.65 -3.79
CA ARG A 90 -11.05 9.90 -4.85
C ARG A 90 -12.00 11.05 -4.49
N ALA A 91 -12.43 11.12 -3.24
CA ALA A 91 -13.27 12.22 -2.75
C ALA A 91 -12.48 13.55 -2.71
N GLY A 92 -11.19 13.48 -2.40
CA GLY A 92 -10.31 14.64 -2.29
C GLY A 92 -10.51 15.39 -0.97
N TYR A 93 -9.96 16.61 -0.93
CA TYR A 93 -10.13 17.51 0.18
C TYR A 93 -11.59 17.95 0.39
N ASN A 94 -12.10 17.82 1.61
CA ASN A 94 -13.39 18.37 2.03
C ASN A 94 -13.18 19.60 2.94
N PRO A 95 -13.86 20.74 2.73
CA PRO A 95 -13.80 21.89 3.65
C PRO A 95 -14.12 21.56 5.11
N ALA A 96 -14.86 20.48 5.38
CA ALA A 96 -15.06 19.99 6.75
C ALA A 96 -13.75 19.52 7.42
N ASP A 97 -12.74 19.14 6.63
CA ASP A 97 -11.41 18.73 7.10
C ASP A 97 -10.49 19.94 7.40
N GLU A 98 -10.87 21.16 6.97
CA GLU A 98 -10.05 22.38 7.09
C GLU A 98 -9.54 22.58 8.52
N ALA A 99 -10.43 22.47 9.50
CA ALA A 99 -10.12 22.67 10.91
C ALA A 99 -9.18 21.58 11.46
N ALA A 100 -9.36 20.32 11.02
CA ALA A 100 -8.50 19.22 11.43
C ALA A 100 -7.09 19.37 10.84
N LEU A 101 -6.99 19.70 9.55
CA LEU A 101 -5.69 19.94 8.88
C LEU A 101 -4.96 21.15 9.46
N GLN A 102 -5.69 22.23 9.78
CA GLN A 102 -5.13 23.38 10.46
C GLN A 102 -4.60 23.01 11.85
N GLY A 103 -5.38 22.26 12.64
CA GLY A 103 -4.95 21.79 13.94
C GLY A 103 -3.69 20.92 13.88
N ILE A 104 -3.54 20.09 12.85
CA ILE A 104 -2.30 19.32 12.64
C ILE A 104 -1.11 20.25 12.36
N ALA A 105 -1.27 21.24 11.47
CA ALA A 105 -0.23 22.22 11.18
C ALA A 105 0.19 23.03 12.44
N ASP A 106 -0.79 23.45 13.24
CA ASP A 106 -0.57 24.19 14.49
C ASP A 106 0.14 23.33 15.55
N ASN A 107 -0.19 22.03 15.61
CA ASN A 107 0.48 21.07 16.48
C ASN A 107 1.95 20.86 16.08
N ILE A 108 2.24 20.75 14.78
CA ILE A 108 3.63 20.64 14.28
C ILE A 108 4.44 21.88 14.69
N ALA A 109 3.86 23.08 14.58
CA ALA A 109 4.51 24.31 15.00
C ALA A 109 4.73 24.36 16.52
N SER A 110 3.73 23.94 17.30
CA SER A 110 3.79 23.91 18.76
C SER A 110 4.84 22.93 19.28
N TRP A 111 4.98 21.75 18.65
CA TRP A 111 6.07 20.83 18.95
C TRP A 111 7.44 21.43 18.65
N ASN A 112 7.59 22.14 17.52
CA ASN A 112 8.86 22.81 17.22
C ASN A 112 9.24 23.81 18.31
N THR A 113 8.29 24.65 18.76
CA THR A 113 8.51 25.59 19.87
C THR A 113 8.94 24.85 21.13
N TRP A 114 8.17 23.85 21.55
CA TRP A 114 8.46 23.06 22.75
C TRP A 114 9.85 22.41 22.69
N PHE A 115 10.20 21.77 21.57
CA PHE A 115 11.49 21.13 21.38
C PHE A 115 12.64 22.15 21.43
N SER A 116 12.46 23.33 20.82
CA SER A 116 13.47 24.39 20.83
C SER A 116 13.75 24.92 22.23
N GLU A 117 12.71 25.10 23.05
CA GLU A 117 12.82 25.52 24.46
C GLU A 117 13.57 24.48 25.32
N HIS A 118 13.58 23.22 24.89
CA HIS A 118 14.26 22.11 25.57
C HIS A 118 15.61 21.73 24.93
N GLY A 119 16.19 22.61 24.12
CA GLY A 119 17.54 22.45 23.58
C GLY A 119 17.66 21.56 22.34
N VAL A 120 16.55 21.17 21.71
CA VAL A 120 16.58 20.49 20.41
C VAL A 120 16.93 21.51 19.32
N LYS A 121 18.00 21.23 18.57
CA LYS A 121 18.54 22.17 17.57
C LYS A 121 17.71 22.27 16.30
N ALA A 122 17.02 21.21 15.92
CA ALA A 122 16.12 21.18 14.77
C ALA A 122 15.07 20.08 14.92
N PHE A 123 13.84 20.41 14.56
CA PHE A 123 12.73 19.48 14.46
C PHE A 123 12.17 19.52 13.02
N ARG A 124 11.92 18.34 12.45
CA ARG A 124 11.41 18.17 11.08
C ARG A 124 10.42 17.01 11.06
N VAL A 125 9.37 17.15 10.26
CA VAL A 125 8.40 16.10 9.94
C VAL A 125 8.56 15.73 8.47
N VAL A 126 8.98 14.50 8.21
CA VAL A 126 9.05 13.96 6.84
C VAL A 126 7.76 13.20 6.57
N ILE A 127 7.03 13.64 5.55
CA ILE A 127 5.78 13.00 5.13
C ILE A 127 6.10 12.02 4.01
N GLY A 128 5.85 10.73 4.24
CA GLY A 128 5.92 9.72 3.18
C GLY A 128 4.88 10.01 2.10
N THR A 129 5.32 10.12 0.84
CA THR A 129 4.37 10.25 -0.28
C THR A 129 3.81 8.88 -0.61
N ASP A 130 2.49 8.76 -0.73
CA ASP A 130 1.89 7.50 -1.14
C ASP A 130 2.21 7.19 -2.61
N LYS A 131 2.42 5.91 -2.90
CA LYS A 131 2.81 5.41 -4.25
C LYS A 131 1.85 5.84 -5.34
N ASP A 132 0.55 5.85 -5.03
CA ASP A 132 -0.54 6.27 -5.93
C ASP A 132 -0.52 7.77 -6.27
N SER A 133 0.18 8.60 -5.49
CA SER A 133 0.40 10.02 -5.78
C SER A 133 1.60 10.27 -6.68
N VAL A 134 2.54 9.32 -6.76
CA VAL A 134 3.73 9.37 -7.63
C VAL A 134 3.49 8.64 -8.95
N TYR A 135 2.72 7.56 -8.93
CA TYR A 135 2.37 6.71 -10.08
C TYR A 135 0.85 6.68 -10.37
N PRO A 136 0.17 7.83 -10.55
CA PRO A 136 -1.25 7.85 -10.85
C PRO A 136 -1.59 7.21 -12.22
N GLU A 137 -0.65 7.20 -13.17
CA GLU A 137 -0.80 6.60 -14.51
C GLU A 137 -1.01 5.07 -14.48
N HIS A 138 -0.59 4.44 -13.38
CA HIS A 138 -0.74 3.01 -13.18
C HIS A 138 -1.98 2.67 -12.31
N LEU A 139 -2.70 3.66 -11.78
CA LEU A 139 -3.99 3.41 -11.13
C LEU A 139 -5.07 3.03 -12.16
N PRO A 140 -6.06 2.22 -11.77
CA PRO A 140 -7.29 2.08 -12.54
C PRO A 140 -8.00 3.44 -12.69
N ALA A 141 -8.60 3.71 -13.85
CA ALA A 141 -9.27 4.99 -14.11
C ALA A 141 -10.37 5.33 -13.09
N TRP A 142 -11.09 4.32 -12.58
CA TRP A 142 -12.12 4.51 -11.55
C TRP A 142 -11.55 4.99 -10.21
N ALA A 143 -10.27 4.76 -9.96
CA ALA A 143 -9.55 5.09 -8.73
C ALA A 143 -8.77 6.41 -8.81
N ALA A 144 -8.96 7.20 -9.89
CA ALA A 144 -8.29 8.48 -10.04
C ALA A 144 -8.54 9.40 -8.84
N HIS A 145 -7.47 10.05 -8.36
CA HIS A 145 -7.55 10.96 -7.23
C HIS A 145 -8.16 12.30 -7.61
N ALA A 146 -8.89 12.90 -6.68
CA ALA A 146 -9.25 14.30 -6.75
C ALA A 146 -8.05 15.19 -6.36
N THR A 147 -8.05 16.42 -6.87
CA THR A 147 -7.03 17.43 -6.60
C THR A 147 -7.68 18.72 -6.10
N PRO A 148 -7.16 19.37 -5.04
CA PRO A 148 -6.00 18.95 -4.25
C PRO A 148 -6.30 17.76 -3.32
N SER A 149 -5.28 17.00 -2.94
CA SER A 149 -5.41 16.00 -1.88
C SER A 149 -5.35 16.64 -0.49
N ALA A 150 -5.91 15.98 0.53
CA ALA A 150 -5.82 16.44 1.91
C ALA A 150 -4.36 16.63 2.38
N MET A 151 -3.43 15.80 1.89
CA MET A 151 -2.01 15.94 2.21
C MET A 151 -1.39 17.18 1.56
N ASP A 152 -1.78 17.51 0.32
CA ASP A 152 -1.32 18.73 -0.34
C ASP A 152 -1.83 19.98 0.42
N VAL A 153 -3.05 19.93 0.96
CA VAL A 153 -3.62 21.00 1.80
C VAL A 153 -2.93 21.08 3.16
N LEU A 154 -2.61 19.96 3.80
CA LEU A 154 -1.85 19.96 5.05
C LEU A 154 -0.48 20.63 4.88
N VAL A 155 0.22 20.27 3.80
CA VAL A 155 1.55 20.81 3.51
C VAL A 155 1.47 22.32 3.21
N SER A 156 0.45 22.79 2.50
CA SER A 156 0.29 24.23 2.23
C SER A 156 -0.03 25.06 3.47
N LYS A 157 -0.64 24.45 4.50
CA LYS A 157 -0.91 25.07 5.81
C LYS A 157 0.27 25.01 6.77
N SER A 158 1.20 24.10 6.55
CA SER A 158 2.33 23.86 7.44
C SER A 158 3.48 24.82 7.16
N ASN A 159 4.34 25.03 8.16
CA ASN A 159 5.58 25.76 7.95
C ASN A 159 6.53 24.94 7.04
N PRO A 160 6.96 25.46 5.88
CA PRO A 160 7.84 24.74 4.94
C PRO A 160 9.22 24.40 5.53
N ASP A 161 9.66 25.11 6.58
CA ASP A 161 10.91 24.78 7.28
C ASP A 161 10.75 23.56 8.20
N LEU A 162 9.53 23.19 8.58
CA LEU A 162 9.24 22.09 9.49
C LEU A 162 8.78 20.82 8.76
N VAL A 163 8.10 20.97 7.62
CA VAL A 163 7.50 19.84 6.90
C VAL A 163 8.23 19.59 5.59
N ILE A 164 8.75 18.38 5.45
CA ILE A 164 9.40 17.89 4.22
C ILE A 164 8.43 16.93 3.54
N TYR A 165 7.94 17.32 2.38
CA TYR A 165 7.06 16.48 1.56
C TYR A 165 7.70 16.22 0.18
N PRO A 166 8.24 15.03 -0.07
CA PRO A 166 9.07 14.76 -1.24
C PRO A 166 8.25 14.51 -2.52
N LYS A 167 6.92 14.67 -2.51
CA LYS A 167 6.05 14.34 -3.67
C LYS A 167 6.52 14.97 -4.97
N ALA A 168 6.78 16.27 -4.98
CA ALA A 168 7.25 16.97 -6.19
C ALA A 168 8.61 16.45 -6.66
N ALA A 169 9.54 16.20 -5.74
CA ALA A 169 10.87 15.66 -6.06
C ALA A 169 10.78 14.21 -6.59
N LEU A 170 9.91 13.38 -6.02
CA LEU A 170 9.64 12.01 -6.47
C LEU A 170 9.02 11.99 -7.87
N ILE A 171 8.01 12.84 -8.13
CA ILE A 171 7.40 12.95 -9.46
C ILE A 171 8.45 13.41 -10.49
N ALA A 172 9.24 14.43 -10.16
CA ALA A 172 10.30 14.92 -11.05
C ALA A 172 11.38 13.87 -11.34
N ALA A 173 11.76 13.08 -10.32
CA ALA A 173 12.70 11.98 -10.48
C ALA A 173 12.12 10.83 -11.31
N ASN A 174 10.84 10.48 -11.11
CA ASN A 174 10.15 9.45 -11.88
C ASN A 174 10.15 9.76 -13.39
N SER A 175 9.97 11.03 -13.76
CA SER A 175 10.03 11.47 -15.16
C SER A 175 11.43 11.44 -15.78
N ARG A 176 12.48 11.26 -14.97
CA ARG A 176 13.89 11.35 -15.40
C ARG A 176 14.63 10.02 -15.34
N PHE A 177 14.28 9.13 -14.42
CA PHE A 177 14.97 7.86 -14.23
C PHE A 177 14.17 6.70 -14.84
N PRO A 178 14.84 5.73 -15.49
CA PRO A 178 14.17 4.55 -16.04
C PRO A 178 13.72 3.56 -14.95
N THR A 179 14.30 3.64 -13.76
CA THR A 179 14.00 2.75 -12.63
C THR A 179 12.90 3.36 -11.77
N ALA A 180 11.86 2.57 -11.47
CA ALA A 180 10.82 2.97 -10.54
C ALA A 180 11.40 3.31 -9.16
N LEU A 181 10.79 4.26 -8.47
CA LEU A 181 11.16 4.73 -7.13
C LEU A 181 10.45 3.93 -6.02
N TYR A 182 9.47 3.12 -6.40
CA TYR A 182 8.68 2.26 -5.51
C TYR A 182 8.69 0.83 -6.01
N TYR A 183 8.50 -0.10 -5.08
CA TYR A 183 8.28 -1.49 -5.44
C TYR A 183 6.88 -1.64 -6.05
N LYS A 184 6.81 -2.40 -7.16
CA LYS A 184 5.59 -2.54 -7.94
C LYS A 184 4.47 -3.24 -7.18
N THR A 185 4.83 -4.27 -6.40
CA THR A 185 3.90 -5.14 -5.66
C THR A 185 3.95 -4.93 -4.15
N ASP A 186 4.62 -3.88 -3.67
CA ASP A 186 4.75 -3.53 -2.25
C ASP A 186 4.38 -2.05 -2.05
N THR A 187 4.03 -1.66 -0.83
CA THR A 187 3.56 -0.30 -0.52
C THR A 187 4.67 0.73 -0.43
N HIS A 188 5.92 0.31 -0.22
CA HIS A 188 7.04 1.18 0.10
C HIS A 188 7.79 1.67 -1.15
N TRP A 189 8.45 2.81 -0.99
CA TRP A 189 9.52 3.20 -1.90
C TRP A 189 10.65 2.16 -1.86
N ASN A 190 11.46 2.11 -2.91
CA ASN A 190 12.75 1.43 -2.84
C ASN A 190 13.84 2.38 -2.32
N VAL A 191 15.09 1.91 -2.31
CA VAL A 191 16.24 2.70 -1.83
C VAL A 191 16.38 4.04 -2.57
N ILE A 192 16.08 4.09 -3.87
CA ILE A 192 16.17 5.32 -4.66
C ILE A 192 15.10 6.32 -4.22
N GLY A 193 13.83 5.90 -4.15
CA GLY A 193 12.75 6.76 -3.67
C GLY A 193 12.96 7.24 -2.23
N GLY A 194 13.39 6.36 -1.35
CA GLY A 194 13.75 6.72 0.03
C GLY A 194 14.93 7.69 0.10
N SER A 195 15.93 7.56 -0.77
CA SER A 195 17.07 8.49 -0.81
C SER A 195 16.66 9.91 -1.21
N ILE A 196 15.63 10.07 -2.05
CA ILE A 196 15.10 11.39 -2.44
C ILE A 196 14.47 12.07 -1.22
N ALA A 197 13.67 11.35 -0.43
CA ALA A 197 13.10 11.87 0.80
C ALA A 197 14.19 12.21 1.84
N PHE A 198 15.18 11.33 1.98
CA PHE A 198 16.31 11.53 2.87
C PHE A 198 17.15 12.76 2.51
N ASN A 199 17.42 12.99 1.22
CA ASN A 199 18.13 14.18 0.76
C ASN A 199 17.39 15.47 1.09
N GLY A 200 16.05 15.47 0.99
CA GLY A 200 15.21 16.58 1.43
C GLY A 200 15.37 16.87 2.93
N LEU A 201 15.42 15.82 3.76
CA LEU A 201 15.68 15.95 5.19
C LEU A 201 17.07 16.52 5.46
N VAL A 202 18.12 15.95 4.88
CA VAL A 202 19.51 16.42 5.06
C VAL A 202 19.63 17.89 4.68
N ALA A 203 19.09 18.29 3.52
CA ALA A 203 19.11 19.68 3.07
C ALA A 203 18.41 20.61 4.07
N SER A 204 17.26 20.21 4.62
CA SER A 204 16.53 20.99 5.63
C SER A 204 17.27 21.14 6.97
N MET A 205 18.24 20.25 7.23
CA MET A 205 19.00 20.19 8.48
C MET A 205 20.40 20.81 8.37
N ALA A 206 20.85 21.21 7.17
CA ALA A 206 22.24 21.61 6.91
C ALA A 206 22.78 22.68 7.89
N ALA A 207 21.96 23.66 8.27
CA ALA A 207 22.36 24.70 9.22
C ALA A 207 22.48 24.19 10.67
N ALA A 208 21.63 23.24 11.08
CA ALA A 208 21.56 22.73 12.45
C ALA A 208 22.47 21.51 12.70
N ALA A 209 22.79 20.77 11.64
CA ALA A 209 23.65 19.59 11.69
C ALA A 209 24.56 19.50 10.44
N PRO A 210 25.60 20.35 10.34
CA PRO A 210 26.50 20.41 9.17
C PRO A 210 27.27 19.11 8.91
N ALA A 211 27.36 18.21 9.89
CA ALA A 211 28.02 16.91 9.74
C ALA A 211 27.19 15.90 8.92
N LEU A 212 25.92 16.20 8.61
CA LEU A 212 25.05 15.36 7.80
C LEU A 212 25.13 15.66 6.29
N SER A 213 25.73 16.80 5.91
CA SER A 213 25.89 17.25 4.52
C SER A 213 27.23 16.86 3.92
#